data_AF-A0A135W1F6-F1
#
_entry.id   AF-A0A135W1F6-F1
#
_cell.length_a   1.000
_cell.length_b   1.000
_cell.length_c   1.000
_cell.angle_alpha   90.00
_cell.angle_beta   90.00
_cell.angle_gamma   90.00
#
_symmetry.space_group_name_H-M   'P 1'
#
loop_
_entity.id
_entity.type
_entity.pdbx_description
1 polymer ?
#
loop_
_entity_poly.entity_id
_entity_poly.type
_entity_poly.pdbx_seq_one_letter_code
_entity_poly.pdbx_strand_id
1 'polypeptide(L)'
;MSKKVIGYLESLLDADIHQEQHTTNFIFQNERIGLKNQAEINFLKEVETAIRKETHMSEDELIITAQIPESLKRFDELQLEDEKSRWIFAYQLIEKVRAHVYDRLTLVVCPENIVYSTGMTPHFLHYGVVDRLPPLVKDEERVWLESRATVAAVVDGAVAFDEYVKYSDALKLNEVGAAIMSMTDHEALLQYIQQQIKLLEEKEKQHIALPNKKWEIFKLVTIGLGALLIPALLFTIYYFIYNKPKHEAYLQSHSHFLEHNYSQVVTVLSPQSVKSMPYIVLYELAHSYVVNERLEEEQKKNVLMNITLRTDEDYLKYWIYIGRGEAAKAVDLARSMEDGELITYGLLKRREEIQAEKKLSGEKKQQLLKEIDDEVDEYKKLLEQESEMETKEEPKQEKQETTAPQETITEQPEEVQDDSKTKEPEPEQEQITEGQPAT
;
A
#
# COMPACT_ATOMS: atom_id res chain seq x y z
N MET A 1 -7.80 40.63 -45.62
CA MET A 1 -7.47 41.57 -44.52
C MET A 1 -8.30 41.14 -43.32
N SER A 2 -7.67 40.71 -42.23
CA SER A 2 -8.41 40.44 -40.99
C SER A 2 -8.72 41.77 -40.32
N LYS A 3 -9.97 41.99 -39.87
CA LYS A 3 -10.27 43.17 -39.05
C LYS A 3 -9.58 42.98 -37.69
N LYS A 4 -8.70 43.91 -37.29
CA LYS A 4 -8.27 44.04 -35.90
C LYS A 4 -9.54 44.20 -35.06
N VAL A 5 -9.77 43.31 -34.10
CA VAL A 5 -10.84 43.49 -33.13
C VAL A 5 -10.34 44.60 -32.19
N ILE A 6 -11.07 45.71 -32.17
CA ILE A 6 -10.72 46.88 -31.35
C ILE A 6 -11.16 46.57 -29.92
N GLY A 7 -10.26 46.74 -28.96
CA GLY A 7 -10.53 46.50 -27.53
C GLY A 7 -11.55 47.49 -26.94
N TYR A 8 -12.11 47.18 -25.77
CA TYR A 8 -13.02 48.11 -25.09
C TYR A 8 -12.32 49.43 -24.75
N LEU A 9 -11.08 49.35 -24.25
CA LEU A 9 -10.29 50.51 -23.86
C LEU A 9 -9.87 51.33 -25.08
N GLU A 10 -9.45 50.68 -26.17
CA GLU A 10 -9.17 51.35 -27.44
C GLU A 10 -10.40 52.14 -27.95
N SER A 11 -11.58 51.49 -27.92
CA SER A 11 -12.83 52.10 -28.38
C SER A 11 -13.36 53.22 -27.46
N LEU A 12 -13.08 53.16 -26.16
CA LEU A 12 -13.51 54.20 -25.19
C LEU A 12 -12.58 55.42 -25.20
N LEU A 13 -11.29 55.20 -25.43
CA LEU A 13 -10.27 56.24 -25.43
C LEU A 13 -10.05 56.91 -26.79
N ASP A 14 -10.54 56.30 -27.88
CA ASP A 14 -10.22 56.65 -29.28
C ASP A 14 -8.69 56.73 -29.50
N ALA A 15 -8.01 55.70 -29.02
CA ALA A 15 -6.55 55.60 -28.94
C ALA A 15 -6.08 54.19 -29.36
N ASP A 16 -4.94 54.11 -30.03
CA ASP A 16 -4.30 52.83 -30.34
C ASP A 16 -3.52 52.32 -29.12
N ILE A 17 -3.77 51.07 -28.71
CA ILE A 17 -3.17 50.49 -27.51
C ILE A 17 -2.34 49.26 -27.90
N HIS A 18 -1.04 49.32 -27.61
CA HIS A 18 -0.12 48.21 -27.81
C HIS A 18 0.27 47.61 -26.46
N GLN A 19 -0.19 46.38 -26.21
CA GLN A 19 0.10 45.64 -25.00
C GLN A 19 1.18 44.57 -25.25
N GLU A 20 2.26 44.64 -24.49
CA GLU A 20 3.33 43.64 -24.39
C GLU A 20 3.41 43.13 -22.94
N GLN A 21 4.13 42.04 -22.68
CA GLN A 21 4.14 41.42 -21.34
C GLN A 21 4.48 42.41 -20.20
N HIS A 22 5.51 43.24 -20.39
CA HIS A 22 6.01 44.20 -19.39
C HIS A 22 5.76 45.68 -19.74
N THR A 23 5.05 45.98 -20.83
CA THR A 23 4.86 47.36 -21.31
C THR A 23 3.46 47.53 -21.90
N THR A 24 2.81 48.67 -21.64
CA THR A 24 1.63 49.11 -22.39
C THR A 24 1.88 50.49 -22.96
N ASN A 25 1.71 50.66 -24.27
CA ASN A 25 1.75 51.97 -24.92
C ASN A 25 0.33 52.39 -25.29
N PHE A 26 -0.07 53.57 -24.83
CA PHE A 26 -1.30 54.25 -25.23
C PHE A 26 -0.93 55.38 -26.18
N ILE A 27 -1.42 55.34 -27.42
CA ILE A 27 -1.11 56.31 -28.47
C ILE A 27 -2.36 57.12 -28.79
N PHE A 28 -2.33 58.41 -28.47
CA PHE A 28 -3.41 59.35 -28.71
C PHE A 28 -3.04 60.31 -29.84
N GLN A 29 -3.98 60.61 -30.73
CA GLN A 29 -3.83 61.66 -31.73
C GLN A 29 -4.06 63.03 -31.08
N ASN A 30 -3.11 63.96 -31.21
CA ASN A 30 -3.13 65.27 -30.54
C ASN A 30 -4.38 66.09 -30.89
N GLU A 31 -4.87 65.98 -32.14
CA GLU A 31 -6.10 66.67 -32.59
C GLU A 31 -7.36 66.24 -31.83
N ARG A 32 -7.36 65.05 -31.22
CA ARG A 32 -8.53 64.43 -30.57
C ARG A 32 -8.54 64.57 -29.05
N ILE A 33 -7.45 65.08 -28.46
CA ILE A 33 -7.31 65.27 -27.02
C ILE A 33 -7.25 66.77 -26.66
N GLY A 34 -7.71 67.14 -25.48
CA GLY A 34 -7.73 68.54 -25.02
C GLY A 34 -6.39 69.06 -24.49
N LEU A 35 -5.30 68.30 -24.69
CA LEU A 35 -3.99 68.55 -24.10
C LEU A 35 -3.24 69.64 -24.86
N LYS A 36 -2.77 70.67 -24.16
CA LYS A 36 -1.95 71.76 -24.77
C LYS A 36 -0.48 71.66 -24.47
N ASN A 37 -0.13 70.97 -23.38
CA ASN A 37 1.24 70.80 -22.94
C ASN A 37 1.35 69.51 -22.11
N GLN A 38 2.37 68.70 -22.37
CA GLN A 38 2.68 67.49 -21.60
C GLN A 38 2.79 67.73 -20.08
N ALA A 39 3.17 68.94 -19.65
CA ALA A 39 3.20 69.32 -18.24
C ALA A 39 1.84 69.16 -17.52
N GLU A 40 0.73 69.24 -18.25
CA GLU A 40 -0.63 69.15 -17.71
C GLU A 40 -0.98 67.72 -17.22
N ILE A 41 -0.27 66.70 -17.72
CA ILE A 41 -0.42 65.27 -17.37
C ILE A 41 0.80 64.68 -16.65
N ASN A 42 1.87 65.44 -16.42
CA ASN A 42 3.08 64.93 -15.76
C ASN A 42 2.80 64.32 -14.37
N PHE A 43 1.77 64.80 -13.66
CA PHE A 43 1.34 64.26 -12.37
C PHE A 43 0.85 62.80 -12.43
N LEU A 44 0.42 62.29 -13.61
CA LEU A 44 0.03 60.89 -13.79
C LEU A 44 1.15 59.90 -13.47
N LYS A 45 2.41 60.35 -13.48
CA LYS A 45 3.60 59.58 -13.09
C LYS A 45 3.67 59.31 -11.58
N GLU A 46 2.97 60.11 -10.79
CA GLU A 46 2.96 60.06 -9.31
C GLU A 46 1.67 59.44 -8.75
N VAL A 47 0.61 59.32 -9.57
CA VAL A 47 -0.70 58.75 -9.18
C VAL A 47 -0.61 57.26 -8.81
N GLU A 48 0.23 56.49 -9.51
CA GLU A 48 0.36 55.05 -9.33
C GLU A 48 1.84 54.65 -9.26
N THR A 49 2.44 54.80 -8.08
CA THR A 49 3.89 54.61 -7.87
C THR A 49 4.37 53.16 -8.12
N ALA A 50 3.45 52.19 -8.18
CA ALA A 50 3.74 50.80 -8.54
C ALA A 50 4.04 50.59 -10.04
N ILE A 51 3.64 51.54 -10.91
CA ILE A 51 3.78 51.43 -12.36
C ILE A 51 4.54 52.66 -12.87
N ARG A 52 5.74 52.47 -13.41
CA ARG A 52 6.52 53.60 -13.96
C ARG A 52 5.88 54.05 -15.27
N LYS A 53 5.40 55.30 -15.30
CA LYS A 53 4.79 55.89 -16.50
C LYS A 53 5.73 56.90 -17.14
N GLU A 54 5.96 56.73 -18.43
CA GLU A 54 6.70 57.64 -19.29
C GLU A 54 5.74 58.26 -20.30
N THR A 55 6.02 59.50 -20.71
CA THR A 55 5.12 60.31 -21.54
C THR A 55 5.96 61.05 -22.56
N HIS A 56 5.61 60.95 -23.84
CA HIS A 56 6.28 61.62 -24.93
C HIS A 56 5.24 62.26 -25.84
N MET A 57 5.29 63.59 -25.99
CA MET A 57 4.40 64.35 -26.84
C MET A 57 5.17 64.84 -28.08
N SER A 58 4.75 64.38 -29.25
CA SER A 58 5.23 64.78 -30.58
C SER A 58 4.32 65.87 -31.16
N GLU A 59 4.52 66.26 -32.43
CA GLU A 59 3.63 67.22 -33.12
C GLU A 59 2.22 66.63 -33.33
N ASP A 60 2.13 65.39 -33.83
CA ASP A 60 0.85 64.74 -34.17
C ASP A 60 0.31 63.82 -33.07
N GLU A 61 1.17 63.24 -32.22
CA GLU A 61 0.80 62.15 -31.29
C GLU A 61 1.32 62.36 -29.86
N LEU A 62 0.56 61.85 -28.89
CA LEU A 62 0.95 61.66 -27.50
C LEU A 62 1.08 60.16 -27.21
N ILE A 63 2.25 59.73 -26.77
CA ILE A 63 2.52 58.36 -26.33
C ILE A 63 2.65 58.34 -24.80
N ILE A 64 1.86 57.49 -24.14
CA ILE A 64 2.01 57.18 -22.71
C ILE A 64 2.43 55.71 -22.58
N THR A 65 3.63 55.49 -22.04
CA THR A 65 4.22 54.15 -21.85
C THR A 65 4.16 53.78 -20.38
N ALA A 66 3.37 52.77 -20.04
CA ALA A 66 3.32 52.16 -18.71
C ALA A 66 4.25 50.94 -18.65
N GLN A 67 5.34 51.04 -17.89
CA GLN A 67 6.27 49.95 -17.61
C GLN A 67 5.75 49.15 -16.41
N ILE A 68 5.47 47.86 -16.63
CA ILE A 68 4.88 46.93 -15.66
C ILE A 68 6.02 46.10 -15.05
N PRO A 69 6.36 46.27 -13.76
CA PRO A 69 7.39 45.48 -13.10
C PRO A 69 6.98 44.00 -12.99
N GLU A 70 7.95 43.09 -12.93
CA GLU A 70 7.74 41.63 -12.79
C GLU A 70 6.92 41.22 -11.55
N SER A 71 6.77 42.11 -10.56
CA SER A 71 5.92 41.89 -9.38
C SER A 71 4.42 42.11 -9.62
N LEU A 72 4.03 42.58 -10.81
CA LEU A 72 2.64 42.76 -11.23
C LEU A 72 2.31 41.82 -12.40
N LYS A 73 1.14 41.18 -12.33
CA LYS A 73 0.58 40.27 -13.32
C LYS A 73 -0.50 40.94 -14.17
N ARG A 74 -0.71 40.44 -15.40
CA ARG A 74 -1.81 40.88 -16.28
C ARG A 74 -3.15 40.30 -15.83
N PHE A 75 -4.25 41.02 -16.07
CA PHE A 75 -5.60 40.56 -15.69
C PHE A 75 -5.93 39.14 -16.19
N ASP A 76 -5.46 38.75 -17.38
CA ASP A 76 -5.70 37.42 -17.96
C ASP A 76 -5.16 36.27 -17.09
N GLU A 77 -4.10 36.51 -16.31
CA GLU A 77 -3.53 35.53 -15.38
C GLU A 77 -4.43 35.29 -14.17
N LEU A 78 -5.35 36.20 -13.86
CA LEU A 78 -6.20 36.12 -12.67
C LEU A 78 -7.16 34.91 -12.71
N GLN A 79 -7.49 34.40 -13.89
CA GLN A 79 -8.26 33.16 -14.06
C GLN A 79 -7.48 31.90 -13.65
N LEU A 80 -6.15 31.98 -13.55
CA LEU A 80 -5.28 30.89 -13.07
C LEU A 80 -5.18 30.87 -11.54
N GLU A 81 -5.52 31.98 -10.87
CA GLU A 81 -5.56 32.06 -9.41
C GLU A 81 -6.78 31.32 -8.85
N ASP A 82 -6.70 30.90 -7.58
CA ASP A 82 -7.79 30.20 -6.91
C ASP A 82 -9.05 31.08 -6.73
N GLU A 83 -10.21 30.44 -6.56
CA GLU A 83 -11.50 31.11 -6.46
C GLU A 83 -11.53 32.19 -5.37
N LYS A 84 -10.90 31.93 -4.21
CA LYS A 84 -10.86 32.87 -3.09
C LYS A 84 -9.97 34.07 -3.39
N SER A 85 -8.82 33.87 -4.02
CA SER A 85 -7.96 34.96 -4.53
C SER A 85 -8.70 35.85 -5.54
N ARG A 86 -9.51 35.27 -6.44
CA ARG A 86 -10.35 36.03 -7.38
C ARG A 86 -11.41 36.88 -6.67
N TRP A 87 -12.05 36.37 -5.61
CA TRP A 87 -12.94 37.17 -4.76
C TRP A 87 -12.21 38.26 -3.95
N ILE A 88 -11.00 37.99 -3.45
CA ILE A 88 -10.17 38.98 -2.75
C ILE A 88 -9.74 40.11 -3.70
N PHE A 89 -9.38 39.79 -4.95
CA PHE A 89 -9.14 40.80 -5.98
C PHE A 89 -10.38 41.66 -6.23
N ALA A 90 -11.55 41.03 -6.42
CA ALA A 90 -12.81 41.75 -6.62
C ALA A 90 -13.11 42.72 -5.46
N TYR A 91 -12.85 42.31 -4.22
CA TYR A 91 -12.97 43.18 -3.04
C TYR A 91 -12.03 44.40 -3.14
N GLN A 92 -10.74 44.16 -3.40
CA GLN A 92 -9.74 45.22 -3.49
C GLN A 92 -9.98 46.17 -4.68
N LEU A 93 -10.57 45.68 -5.77
CA LEU A 93 -10.97 46.50 -6.91
C LEU A 93 -12.06 47.49 -6.52
N ILE A 94 -13.16 47.04 -5.92
CA ILE A 94 -14.26 47.94 -5.54
C ILE A 94 -13.84 48.91 -4.43
N GLU A 95 -12.99 48.48 -3.48
CA GLU A 95 -12.38 49.39 -2.51
C GLU A 95 -11.50 50.46 -3.20
N LYS A 96 -10.67 50.10 -4.19
CA LYS A 96 -9.82 51.04 -4.90
C LYS A 96 -10.61 52.02 -5.78
N VAL A 97 -11.70 51.56 -6.40
CA VAL A 97 -12.66 52.43 -7.13
C VAL A 97 -13.30 53.43 -6.18
N ARG A 98 -13.82 52.97 -5.03
CA ARG A 98 -14.45 53.82 -4.01
C ARG A 98 -13.46 54.80 -3.36
N ALA A 99 -12.21 54.41 -3.18
CA ALA A 99 -11.14 55.25 -2.63
C ALA A 99 -10.56 56.27 -3.63
N HIS A 100 -11.08 56.36 -4.85
CA HIS A 100 -10.59 57.28 -5.87
C HIS A 100 -11.12 58.72 -5.67
N VAL A 101 -10.46 59.49 -4.79
CA VAL A 101 -10.88 60.86 -4.42
C VAL A 101 -10.34 61.96 -5.37
N TYR A 102 -9.67 61.61 -6.48
CA TYR A 102 -8.99 62.60 -7.32
C TYR A 102 -9.94 63.32 -8.28
N ASP A 103 -10.35 64.53 -7.91
CA ASP A 103 -11.37 65.27 -8.66
C ASP A 103 -11.07 65.55 -10.14
N ARG A 104 -9.80 65.56 -10.53
CA ARG A 104 -9.35 65.82 -11.91
C ARG A 104 -9.14 64.57 -12.75
N LEU A 105 -9.21 63.38 -12.15
CA LEU A 105 -9.02 62.10 -12.83
C LEU A 105 -10.36 61.48 -13.21
N THR A 106 -10.34 60.68 -14.27
CA THR A 106 -11.45 59.84 -14.73
C THR A 106 -10.97 58.40 -14.81
N LEU A 107 -11.71 57.50 -14.16
CA LEU A 107 -11.35 56.08 -14.07
C LEU A 107 -11.94 55.29 -15.26
N VAL A 108 -11.25 54.22 -15.65
CA VAL A 108 -11.80 53.18 -16.54
C VAL A 108 -11.51 51.82 -15.90
N VAL A 109 -12.55 51.07 -15.59
CA VAL A 109 -12.46 49.78 -14.90
C VAL A 109 -12.75 48.65 -15.89
N CYS A 110 -11.71 48.22 -16.61
CA CYS A 110 -11.79 47.09 -17.54
C CYS A 110 -10.54 46.20 -17.45
N PRO A 111 -10.63 44.92 -17.87
CA PRO A 111 -9.50 43.99 -17.90
C PRO A 111 -8.22 44.57 -18.54
N GLU A 112 -8.37 45.21 -19.70
CA GLU A 112 -7.28 45.79 -20.49
C GLU A 112 -6.54 46.91 -19.74
N ASN A 113 -7.16 47.56 -18.75
CA ASN A 113 -6.59 48.66 -17.97
C ASN A 113 -5.98 48.23 -16.63
N ILE A 114 -6.12 46.96 -16.23
CA ILE A 114 -5.79 46.51 -14.87
C ILE A 114 -4.63 45.50 -14.87
N VAL A 115 -3.69 45.71 -13.96
CA VAL A 115 -2.69 44.73 -13.53
C VAL A 115 -2.79 44.52 -12.03
N TYR A 116 -2.33 43.38 -11.50
CA TYR A 116 -2.49 43.06 -10.08
C TYR A 116 -1.21 42.56 -9.42
N SER A 117 -1.02 42.88 -8.14
CA SER A 117 0.10 42.39 -7.35
C SER A 117 -0.17 41.01 -6.75
N THR A 118 0.85 40.30 -6.27
CA THR A 118 0.70 39.06 -5.49
C THR A 118 -0.25 39.18 -4.29
N GLY A 119 -0.46 40.41 -3.77
CA GLY A 119 -1.44 40.70 -2.71
C GLY A 119 -2.88 40.81 -3.20
N MET A 120 -3.17 40.49 -4.48
CA MET A 120 -4.44 40.72 -5.18
C MET A 120 -4.86 42.19 -5.24
N THR A 121 -3.89 43.11 -5.16
CA THR A 121 -4.15 44.56 -5.25
C THR A 121 -4.15 45.00 -6.71
N PRO A 122 -5.24 45.59 -7.23
CA PRO A 122 -5.30 46.11 -8.59
C PRO A 122 -4.57 47.44 -8.73
N HIS A 123 -3.98 47.68 -9.89
CA HIS A 123 -3.35 48.93 -10.30
C HIS A 123 -3.77 49.28 -11.72
N PHE A 124 -4.06 50.56 -11.98
CA PHE A 124 -4.59 51.01 -13.27
C PHE A 124 -3.47 51.57 -14.16
N LEU A 125 -3.38 51.04 -15.38
CA LEU A 125 -2.39 51.42 -16.39
C LEU A 125 -2.62 52.85 -16.90
N HIS A 126 -3.88 53.19 -17.16
CA HIS A 126 -4.36 54.49 -17.65
C HIS A 126 -5.36 55.14 -16.69
N TYR A 127 -5.29 56.46 -16.61
CA TYR A 127 -6.30 57.33 -16.01
C TYR A 127 -6.54 58.49 -16.99
N GLY A 128 -7.81 58.79 -17.28
CA GLY A 128 -8.12 60.01 -18.02
C GLY A 128 -8.03 61.24 -17.11
N VAL A 129 -8.06 62.41 -17.75
CA VAL A 129 -7.96 63.72 -17.08
C VAL A 129 -9.04 64.62 -17.66
N VAL A 130 -9.90 65.15 -16.80
CA VAL A 130 -11.06 65.97 -17.21
C VAL A 130 -10.64 67.08 -18.16
N ASP A 131 -11.36 67.20 -19.28
CA ASP A 131 -11.10 68.12 -20.41
C ASP A 131 -9.74 68.00 -21.12
N ARG A 132 -8.85 67.05 -20.76
CA ARG A 132 -7.49 66.95 -21.32
C ARG A 132 -7.15 65.62 -21.97
N LEU A 133 -7.46 64.51 -21.29
CA LEU A 133 -7.07 63.16 -21.71
C LEU A 133 -8.27 62.21 -21.56
N PRO A 134 -8.66 61.42 -22.59
CA PRO A 134 -9.82 60.54 -22.52
C PRO A 134 -9.77 59.55 -21.33
N PRO A 135 -10.91 59.20 -20.71
CA PRO A 135 -12.24 59.78 -20.91
C PRO A 135 -12.31 61.23 -20.42
N LEU A 136 -12.78 62.14 -21.28
CA LEU A 136 -12.76 63.58 -21.00
C LEU A 136 -13.79 64.02 -19.94
N VAL A 137 -14.81 63.19 -19.70
CA VAL A 137 -15.94 63.45 -18.80
C VAL A 137 -16.00 62.36 -17.73
N LYS A 138 -16.31 62.76 -16.49
CA LYS A 138 -16.64 61.82 -15.41
C LYS A 138 -18.02 61.22 -15.64
N ASP A 139 -18.09 59.90 -15.58
CA ASP A 139 -19.32 59.14 -15.76
C ASP A 139 -19.33 58.03 -14.70
N GLU A 140 -20.01 58.30 -13.59
CA GLU A 140 -20.08 57.38 -12.44
C GLU A 140 -20.94 56.15 -12.74
N GLU A 141 -21.95 56.28 -13.61
CA GLU A 141 -22.77 55.14 -14.06
C GLU A 141 -21.96 54.19 -14.94
N ARG A 142 -21.14 54.74 -15.87
CA ARG A 142 -20.19 53.94 -16.66
C ARG A 142 -19.17 53.25 -15.76
N VAL A 143 -18.52 53.96 -14.85
CA VAL A 143 -17.53 53.38 -13.92
C VAL A 143 -18.16 52.30 -13.03
N TRP A 144 -19.43 52.46 -12.63
CA TRP A 144 -20.16 51.44 -11.88
C TRP A 144 -20.52 50.20 -12.71
N LEU A 145 -20.95 50.38 -13.96
CA LEU A 145 -21.19 49.28 -14.90
C LEU A 145 -19.89 48.51 -15.21
N GLU A 146 -18.84 49.24 -15.55
CA GLU A 146 -17.46 48.75 -15.75
C GLU A 146 -16.96 47.95 -14.52
N SER A 147 -17.21 48.45 -13.31
CA SER A 147 -16.83 47.78 -12.06
C SER A 147 -17.57 46.47 -11.84
N ARG A 148 -18.91 46.46 -12.01
CA ARG A 148 -19.72 45.22 -11.90
C ARG A 148 -19.34 44.20 -12.98
N ALA A 149 -19.18 44.64 -14.23
CA ALA A 149 -18.77 43.80 -15.34
C ALA A 149 -17.37 43.20 -15.15
N THR A 150 -16.42 43.98 -14.61
CA THR A 150 -15.08 43.47 -14.27
C THR A 150 -15.15 42.46 -13.15
N VAL A 151 -15.89 42.72 -12.06
CA VAL A 151 -16.05 41.76 -10.96
C VAL A 151 -16.71 40.47 -11.45
N ALA A 152 -17.77 40.54 -12.26
CA ALA A 152 -18.41 39.37 -12.86
C ALA A 152 -17.45 38.58 -13.77
N ALA A 153 -16.68 39.26 -14.62
CA ALA A 153 -15.66 38.62 -15.45
C ALA A 153 -14.58 37.89 -14.62
N VAL A 154 -14.20 38.41 -13.45
CA VAL A 154 -13.23 37.75 -12.55
C VAL A 154 -13.81 36.51 -11.86
N VAL A 155 -15.01 36.60 -11.29
CA VAL A 155 -15.51 35.55 -10.39
C VAL A 155 -16.33 34.47 -11.10
N ASP A 156 -17.10 34.85 -12.13
CA ASP A 156 -17.93 33.93 -12.92
C ASP A 156 -17.15 33.40 -14.14
N GLY A 157 -16.46 34.28 -14.87
CA GLY A 157 -15.59 33.91 -16.01
C GLY A 157 -16.31 33.28 -17.21
N ALA A 158 -17.63 33.07 -17.14
CA ALA A 158 -18.43 32.39 -18.15
C ALA A 158 -18.55 33.13 -19.49
N VAL A 159 -18.28 34.44 -19.50
CA VAL A 159 -18.59 35.40 -20.57
C VAL A 159 -17.48 36.46 -20.62
N ALA A 160 -17.20 37.04 -21.78
CA ALA A 160 -16.20 38.10 -21.92
C ALA A 160 -16.69 39.45 -21.33
N PHE A 161 -15.76 40.30 -20.86
CA PHE A 161 -16.09 41.61 -20.28
C PHE A 161 -16.99 42.48 -21.19
N ASP A 162 -16.67 42.56 -22.48
CA ASP A 162 -17.47 43.27 -23.49
C ASP A 162 -18.94 42.86 -23.52
N GLU A 163 -19.21 41.57 -23.31
CA GLU A 163 -20.55 41.02 -23.34
C GLU A 163 -21.32 41.36 -22.06
N TYR A 164 -20.66 41.37 -20.90
CA TYR A 164 -21.25 41.90 -19.65
C TYR A 164 -21.63 43.39 -19.77
N VAL A 165 -20.79 44.21 -20.40
CA VAL A 165 -21.06 45.65 -20.56
C VAL A 165 -22.18 45.92 -21.58
N LYS A 166 -22.25 45.13 -22.66
CA LYS A 166 -23.16 45.40 -23.80
C LYS A 166 -24.50 44.67 -23.73
N TYR A 167 -24.58 43.52 -23.04
CA TYR A 167 -25.71 42.60 -23.11
C TYR A 167 -26.18 42.05 -21.75
N SER A 168 -25.86 42.71 -20.63
CA SER A 168 -26.26 42.30 -19.26
C SER A 168 -27.71 41.85 -19.13
N ASP A 169 -28.62 42.55 -19.83
CA ASP A 169 -30.06 42.39 -19.69
C ASP A 169 -30.64 41.28 -20.58
N ALA A 170 -29.86 40.77 -21.54
CA ALA A 170 -30.27 39.79 -22.54
C ALA A 170 -29.49 38.45 -22.45
N LEU A 171 -28.38 38.42 -21.72
CA LEU A 171 -27.57 37.23 -21.50
C LEU A 171 -28.16 36.30 -20.44
N LYS A 172 -28.00 34.99 -20.64
CA LYS A 172 -28.19 33.99 -19.60
C LYS A 172 -26.91 33.87 -18.77
N LEU A 173 -26.75 34.77 -17.80
CA LEU A 173 -25.66 34.73 -16.83
C LEU A 173 -25.88 33.62 -15.80
N ASN A 174 -24.79 33.15 -15.17
CA ASN A 174 -24.90 32.27 -14.00
C ASN A 174 -25.46 33.06 -12.80
N GLU A 175 -25.94 32.35 -11.77
CA GLU A 175 -26.56 32.97 -10.58
C GLU A 175 -25.67 34.04 -9.92
N VAL A 176 -24.36 33.80 -9.87
CA VAL A 176 -23.36 34.73 -9.31
C VAL A 176 -23.18 35.97 -10.19
N GLY A 177 -22.97 35.80 -11.49
CA GLY A 177 -22.82 36.92 -12.44
C GLY A 177 -24.10 37.77 -12.54
N ALA A 178 -25.27 37.13 -12.56
CA ALA A 178 -26.57 37.80 -12.53
C ALA A 178 -26.78 38.60 -11.23
N ALA A 179 -26.43 38.03 -10.07
CA ALA A 179 -26.51 38.73 -8.80
C ALA A 179 -25.64 40.01 -8.80
N ILE A 180 -24.38 39.91 -9.22
CA ILE A 180 -23.44 41.05 -9.31
C ILE A 180 -23.96 42.15 -10.24
N MET A 181 -24.41 41.80 -11.44
CA MET A 181 -24.91 42.77 -12.42
C MET A 181 -26.24 43.43 -11.98
N SER A 182 -27.02 42.78 -11.12
CA SER A 182 -28.27 43.34 -10.56
C SER A 182 -28.06 44.32 -9.40
N MET A 183 -26.88 44.36 -8.78
CA MET A 183 -26.63 45.21 -7.61
C MET A 183 -26.61 46.69 -7.98
N THR A 184 -27.29 47.50 -7.16
CA THR A 184 -27.47 48.94 -7.36
C THR A 184 -26.44 49.80 -6.64
N ASP A 185 -25.72 49.26 -5.65
CA ASP A 185 -24.82 50.03 -4.80
C ASP A 185 -23.50 49.29 -4.50
N HIS A 186 -22.45 50.09 -4.27
CA HIS A 186 -21.10 49.64 -3.96
C HIS A 186 -21.03 48.92 -2.62
N GLU A 187 -21.79 49.35 -1.60
CA GLU A 187 -21.78 48.68 -0.29
C GLU A 187 -22.44 47.31 -0.38
N ALA A 188 -23.57 47.20 -1.10
CA ALA A 188 -24.24 45.92 -1.35
C ALA A 188 -23.31 44.90 -2.06
N LEU A 189 -22.53 45.35 -3.07
CA LEU A 189 -21.55 44.52 -3.75
C LEU A 189 -20.38 44.11 -2.84
N LEU A 190 -19.84 45.03 -2.04
CA LEU A 190 -18.78 44.71 -1.07
C LEU A 190 -19.26 43.71 0.00
N GLN A 191 -20.47 43.87 0.53
CA GLN A 191 -21.07 42.94 1.49
C GLN A 191 -21.26 41.54 0.87
N TYR A 192 -21.73 41.46 -0.38
CA TYR A 192 -21.86 40.18 -1.10
C TYR A 192 -20.50 39.50 -1.31
N ILE A 193 -19.48 40.24 -1.77
CA ILE A 193 -18.12 39.71 -1.93
C ILE A 193 -17.57 39.19 -0.60
N GLN A 194 -17.72 39.95 0.50
CA GLN A 194 -17.31 39.51 1.84
C GLN A 194 -18.06 38.24 2.30
N GLN A 195 -19.33 38.08 1.94
CA GLN A 195 -20.09 36.87 2.23
C GLN A 195 -19.53 35.66 1.48
N GLN A 196 -19.21 35.81 0.18
CA GLN A 196 -18.61 34.72 -0.61
C GLN A 196 -17.24 34.31 -0.09
N ILE A 197 -16.38 35.27 0.29
CA ILE A 197 -15.07 34.99 0.92
C ILE A 197 -15.26 34.18 2.22
N LYS A 198 -16.20 34.56 3.08
CA LYS A 198 -16.50 33.82 4.33
C LYS A 198 -16.99 32.40 4.07
N LEU A 199 -17.88 32.20 3.10
CA LEU A 199 -18.38 30.88 2.71
C LEU A 199 -17.25 29.98 2.19
N LEU A 200 -16.29 30.53 1.44
CA LEU A 200 -15.10 29.80 0.99
C LEU A 200 -14.19 29.45 2.16
N GLU A 201 -13.93 30.36 3.10
CA GLU A 201 -13.16 30.04 4.31
C GLU A 201 -13.80 28.95 5.19
N GLU A 202 -15.14 28.92 5.28
CA GLU A 202 -15.85 27.88 6.03
C GLU A 202 -15.72 26.51 5.35
N LYS A 203 -15.80 26.45 4.01
CA LYS A 203 -15.50 25.23 3.23
C LYS A 203 -14.04 24.79 3.44
N GLU A 204 -13.07 25.70 3.33
CA GLU A 204 -11.65 25.40 3.57
C GLU A 204 -11.41 24.80 4.97
N LYS A 205 -12.02 25.40 6.01
CA LYS A 205 -11.92 24.90 7.40
C LYS A 205 -12.50 23.48 7.54
N GLN A 206 -13.57 23.14 6.81
CA GLN A 206 -14.14 21.79 6.78
C GLN A 206 -13.24 20.77 6.06
N HIS A 207 -12.49 21.19 5.03
CA HIS A 207 -11.60 20.30 4.28
C HIS A 207 -10.20 20.12 4.89
N ILE A 208 -9.65 21.16 5.53
CA ILE A 208 -8.29 21.13 6.11
C ILE A 208 -8.29 20.42 7.48
N ALA A 209 -9.41 20.45 8.21
CA ALA A 209 -9.56 19.71 9.46
C ALA A 209 -9.77 18.21 9.21
N LEU A 210 -8.70 17.48 8.86
CA LEU A 210 -8.60 16.05 9.15
C LEU A 210 -8.97 15.88 10.63
N PRO A 211 -10.06 15.17 10.98
CA PRO A 211 -10.46 15.06 12.38
C PRO A 211 -9.42 14.22 13.11
N ASN A 212 -8.54 14.88 13.87
CA ASN A 212 -7.34 14.31 14.51
C ASN A 212 -7.61 12.94 15.17
N LYS A 213 -8.78 12.79 15.80
CA LYS A 213 -9.29 11.56 16.40
C LYS A 213 -9.31 10.34 15.46
N LYS A 214 -9.64 10.51 14.16
CA LYS A 214 -9.59 9.42 13.15
C LYS A 214 -8.14 9.02 12.83
N TRP A 215 -7.23 9.99 12.79
CA TRP A 215 -5.80 9.75 12.52
C TRP A 215 -5.11 9.01 13.67
N GLU A 216 -5.41 9.38 14.92
CA GLU A 216 -4.90 8.67 16.10
C GLU A 216 -5.38 7.22 16.17
N ILE A 217 -6.67 6.96 15.89
CA ILE A 217 -7.23 5.60 15.80
C ILE A 217 -6.55 4.81 14.68
N PHE A 218 -6.38 5.41 13.49
CA PHE A 218 -5.70 4.75 12.36
C PHE A 218 -4.24 4.39 12.69
N LYS A 219 -3.51 5.27 13.38
CA LYS A 219 -2.15 5.01 13.87
C LYS A 219 -2.11 3.85 14.87
N LEU A 220 -3.09 3.76 15.79
CA LEU A 220 -3.13 2.65 16.75
C LEU A 220 -3.47 1.31 16.07
N VAL A 221 -4.44 1.31 15.16
CA VAL A 221 -4.85 0.12 14.40
C VAL A 221 -3.71 -0.39 13.51
N THR A 222 -2.99 0.49 12.82
CA THR A 222 -1.85 0.09 11.97
C THR A 222 -0.69 -0.50 12.77
N ILE A 223 -0.38 0.04 13.96
CA ILE A 223 0.62 -0.55 14.88
C ILE A 223 0.15 -1.92 15.37
N GLY A 224 -1.10 -2.06 15.81
CA GLY A 224 -1.66 -3.33 16.28
C GLY A 224 -1.68 -4.42 15.20
N LEU A 225 -2.07 -4.07 13.98
CA LEU A 225 -2.08 -4.98 12.84
C LEU A 225 -0.67 -5.41 12.44
N GLY A 226 0.29 -4.48 12.44
CA GLY A 226 1.70 -4.79 12.17
C GLY A 226 2.30 -5.75 13.20
N ALA A 227 2.02 -5.53 14.50
CA ALA A 227 2.47 -6.41 15.58
C ALA A 227 1.90 -7.84 15.48
N LEU A 228 0.70 -8.01 14.93
CA LEU A 228 0.06 -9.31 14.75
C LEU A 228 0.46 -10.02 13.44
N LEU A 229 0.70 -9.26 12.35
CA LEU A 229 1.09 -9.83 11.05
C LEU A 229 2.52 -10.40 11.04
N ILE A 230 3.47 -9.77 11.73
CA ILE A 230 4.88 -10.21 11.70
C ILE A 230 5.06 -11.64 12.27
N PRO A 231 4.53 -11.99 13.47
CA PRO A 231 4.61 -13.36 13.98
C PRO A 231 3.88 -14.37 13.10
N ALA A 232 2.71 -14.00 12.56
CA ALA A 232 1.94 -14.86 11.66
C ALA A 232 2.72 -15.19 10.39
N LEU A 233 3.36 -14.18 9.77
CA LEU A 233 4.20 -14.37 8.58
C LEU A 233 5.38 -15.30 8.89
N LEU A 234 6.10 -15.09 9.99
CA LEU A 234 7.22 -15.95 10.40
C LEU A 234 6.76 -17.41 10.61
N PHE A 235 5.61 -17.62 11.25
CA PHE A 235 5.04 -18.96 11.44
C PHE A 235 4.68 -19.62 10.10
N THR A 236 4.06 -18.90 9.17
CA THR A 236 3.75 -19.45 7.83
C THR A 236 5.01 -19.83 7.05
N ILE A 237 6.06 -19.00 7.07
CA ILE A 237 7.34 -19.31 6.41
C ILE A 237 7.97 -20.56 7.02
N TYR A 238 7.99 -20.68 8.34
CA TYR A 238 8.49 -21.87 9.04
C TYR A 238 7.70 -23.13 8.64
N TYR A 239 6.37 -23.07 8.65
CA TYR A 239 5.52 -24.20 8.28
C TYR A 239 5.76 -24.68 6.84
N PHE A 240 5.84 -23.75 5.88
CA PHE A 240 6.05 -24.08 4.47
C PHE A 240 7.45 -24.63 4.17
N ILE A 241 8.50 -24.15 4.85
CA ILE A 241 9.88 -24.61 4.62
C ILE A 241 10.17 -25.93 5.33
N TYR A 242 9.64 -26.16 6.54
CA TYR A 242 10.02 -27.32 7.35
C TYR A 242 8.95 -28.41 7.44
N ASN A 243 7.67 -28.05 7.62
CA ASN A 243 6.63 -29.06 7.88
C ASN A 243 6.04 -29.61 6.59
N LYS A 244 5.74 -28.75 5.60
CA LYS A 244 5.17 -29.20 4.32
C LYS A 244 6.02 -30.27 3.62
N PRO A 245 7.33 -30.09 3.35
CA PRO A 245 8.11 -31.11 2.64
C PRO A 245 8.30 -32.39 3.46
N LYS A 246 8.22 -32.34 4.80
CA LYS A 246 8.21 -33.54 5.65
C LYS A 246 6.97 -34.41 5.42
N HIS A 247 5.79 -33.80 5.46
CA HIS A 247 4.53 -34.51 5.22
C HIS A 247 4.46 -35.07 3.79
N GLU A 248 4.94 -34.31 2.81
CA GLU A 248 5.00 -34.74 1.41
C GLU A 248 5.96 -35.93 1.22
N ALA A 249 7.14 -35.89 1.86
CA ALA A 249 8.08 -37.02 1.86
C ALA A 249 7.49 -38.28 2.54
N TYR A 250 6.74 -38.15 3.63
CA TYR A 250 6.08 -39.29 4.29
C TYR A 250 4.95 -39.90 3.44
N LEU A 251 4.17 -39.08 2.73
CA LEU A 251 3.15 -39.58 1.80
C LEU A 251 3.78 -40.29 0.59
N GLN A 252 4.86 -39.70 0.03
CA GLN A 252 5.57 -40.29 -1.10
C GLN A 252 6.29 -41.59 -0.71
N SER A 253 6.89 -41.66 0.48
CA SER A 253 7.52 -42.90 0.97
C SER A 253 6.50 -44.00 1.15
N HIS A 254 5.33 -43.70 1.71
CA HIS A 254 4.24 -44.67 1.86
C HIS A 254 3.78 -45.23 0.51
N SER A 255 3.60 -44.38 -0.51
CA SER A 255 3.26 -44.82 -1.87
C SER A 255 4.33 -45.77 -2.45
N HIS A 256 5.61 -45.40 -2.34
CA HIS A 256 6.70 -46.25 -2.81
C HIS A 256 6.85 -47.55 -2.01
N PHE A 257 6.48 -47.57 -0.73
CA PHE A 257 6.47 -48.78 0.08
C PHE A 257 5.40 -49.77 -0.39
N LEU A 258 4.18 -49.29 -0.67
CA LEU A 258 3.09 -50.11 -1.24
C LEU A 258 3.44 -50.62 -2.65
N GLU A 259 4.16 -49.83 -3.44
CA GLU A 259 4.73 -50.23 -4.74
C GLU A 259 5.92 -51.21 -4.63
N HIS A 260 6.31 -51.61 -3.41
CA HIS A 260 7.49 -52.45 -3.12
C HIS A 260 8.83 -51.84 -3.61
N ASN A 261 8.86 -50.52 -3.81
CA ASN A 261 10.00 -49.76 -4.31
C ASN A 261 10.87 -49.25 -3.15
N TYR A 262 11.39 -50.18 -2.35
CA TYR A 262 12.09 -49.92 -1.10
C TYR A 262 13.31 -49.00 -1.25
N SER A 263 14.00 -49.02 -2.40
CA SER A 263 15.12 -48.11 -2.65
C SER A 263 14.68 -46.64 -2.79
N GLN A 264 13.45 -46.37 -3.26
CA GLN A 264 12.90 -45.00 -3.28
C GLN A 264 12.42 -44.55 -1.91
N VAL A 265 11.87 -45.44 -1.09
CA VAL A 265 11.53 -45.18 0.33
C VAL A 265 12.76 -44.65 1.08
N VAL A 266 13.89 -45.37 0.98
CA VAL A 266 15.19 -44.95 1.53
C VAL A 266 15.63 -43.59 0.96
N THR A 267 15.49 -43.37 -0.34
CA THR A 267 15.93 -42.13 -1.00
C THR A 267 15.14 -40.90 -0.51
N VAL A 268 13.81 -41.00 -0.46
CA VAL A 268 12.90 -39.91 -0.06
C VAL A 268 13.06 -39.57 1.43
N LEU A 269 13.27 -40.57 2.29
CA LEU A 269 13.37 -40.38 3.74
C LEU A 269 14.79 -40.13 4.25
N SER A 270 15.83 -40.36 3.44
CA SER A 270 17.24 -40.07 3.75
C SER A 270 17.48 -38.69 4.41
N PRO A 271 17.00 -37.55 3.86
CA PRO A 271 17.21 -36.23 4.48
C PRO A 271 16.41 -36.00 5.77
N GLN A 272 15.47 -36.88 6.12
CA GLN A 272 14.63 -36.73 7.31
C GLN A 272 15.27 -37.36 8.55
N SER A 273 15.09 -36.74 9.71
CA SER A 273 15.67 -37.21 10.97
C SER A 273 14.86 -38.34 11.60
N VAL A 274 15.50 -39.48 11.84
CA VAL A 274 14.92 -40.69 12.45
C VAL A 274 14.10 -40.38 13.70
N LYS A 275 14.63 -39.54 14.61
CA LYS A 275 13.98 -39.14 15.87
C LYS A 275 12.67 -38.35 15.74
N SER A 276 12.27 -37.92 14.55
CA SER A 276 11.02 -37.16 14.31
C SER A 276 10.09 -37.83 13.30
N MET A 277 10.31 -39.10 12.99
CA MET A 277 9.45 -39.86 12.10
C MET A 277 8.28 -40.47 12.89
N PRO A 278 7.05 -40.47 12.33
CA PRO A 278 5.96 -41.30 12.86
C PRO A 278 6.34 -42.78 12.85
N TYR A 279 5.84 -43.55 13.81
CA TYR A 279 6.11 -44.99 13.94
C TYR A 279 5.93 -45.79 12.63
N ILE A 280 4.85 -45.52 11.88
CA ILE A 280 4.61 -46.19 10.58
C ILE A 280 5.72 -45.90 9.55
N VAL A 281 6.25 -44.68 9.53
CA VAL A 281 7.35 -44.28 8.64
C VAL A 281 8.67 -44.92 9.08
N LEU A 282 8.88 -45.09 10.39
CA LEU A 282 10.02 -45.87 10.91
C LEU A 282 9.91 -47.34 10.50
N TYR A 283 8.73 -47.95 10.60
CA TYR A 283 8.50 -49.32 10.14
C TYR A 283 8.80 -49.49 8.64
N GLU A 284 8.21 -48.64 7.79
CA GLU A 284 8.43 -48.66 6.34
C GLU A 284 9.91 -48.49 5.97
N LEU A 285 10.59 -47.55 6.64
CA LEU A 285 11.99 -47.26 6.38
C LEU A 285 12.93 -48.36 6.89
N ALA A 286 12.69 -48.91 8.08
CA ALA A 286 13.47 -50.01 8.64
C ALA A 286 13.35 -51.27 7.77
N HIS A 287 12.12 -51.66 7.41
CA HIS A 287 11.85 -52.74 6.47
C HIS A 287 12.56 -52.48 5.13
N SER A 288 12.47 -51.25 4.61
CA SER A 288 13.13 -50.89 3.35
C SER A 288 14.66 -50.98 3.42
N TYR A 289 15.28 -50.61 4.55
CA TYR A 289 16.72 -50.78 4.74
C TYR A 289 17.12 -52.26 4.80
N VAL A 290 16.41 -53.10 5.57
CA VAL A 290 16.73 -54.54 5.68
C VAL A 290 16.61 -55.27 4.34
N VAL A 291 15.60 -54.96 3.52
CA VAL A 291 15.47 -55.53 2.16
C VAL A 291 16.67 -55.17 1.27
N ASN A 292 17.12 -53.91 1.35
CA ASN A 292 18.27 -53.38 0.58
C ASN A 292 19.64 -53.74 1.18
N GLU A 293 19.70 -54.27 2.40
CA GLU A 293 20.96 -54.57 3.11
C GLU A 293 21.69 -55.79 2.50
N ARG A 294 23.00 -55.86 2.72
CA ARG A 294 23.89 -56.93 2.24
C ARG A 294 23.91 -58.12 3.21
N LEU A 295 22.74 -58.67 3.50
CA LEU A 295 22.53 -59.91 4.25
C LEU A 295 22.20 -61.06 3.28
N GLU A 296 22.39 -62.30 3.74
CA GLU A 296 21.87 -63.47 3.03
C GLU A 296 20.34 -63.50 3.09
N GLU A 297 19.66 -64.07 2.08
CA GLU A 297 18.19 -63.99 1.99
C GLU A 297 17.47 -64.68 3.16
N GLU A 298 18.06 -65.72 3.75
CA GLU A 298 17.55 -66.38 4.96
C GLU A 298 17.71 -65.49 6.21
N GLN A 299 18.84 -64.79 6.34
CA GLN A 299 19.09 -63.81 7.40
C GLN A 299 18.12 -62.61 7.28
N LYS A 300 17.93 -62.07 6.08
CA LYS A 300 16.95 -61.01 5.81
C LYS A 300 15.55 -61.45 6.24
N LYS A 301 15.14 -62.65 5.87
CA LYS A 301 13.82 -63.19 6.21
C LYS A 301 13.62 -63.26 7.73
N ASN A 302 14.62 -63.73 8.48
CA ASN A 302 14.55 -63.80 9.94
C ASN A 302 14.43 -62.40 10.57
N VAL A 303 15.22 -61.42 10.12
CA VAL A 303 15.11 -60.02 10.58
C VAL A 303 13.74 -59.42 10.22
N LEU A 304 13.25 -59.64 9.00
CA LEU A 304 11.96 -59.12 8.54
C LEU A 304 10.77 -59.76 9.29
N MET A 305 10.87 -61.02 9.74
CA MET A 305 9.86 -61.62 10.62
C MET A 305 9.76 -60.90 11.98
N ASN A 306 10.85 -60.30 12.45
CA ASN A 306 10.89 -59.49 13.67
C ASN A 306 10.53 -58.01 13.42
N ILE A 307 10.40 -57.56 12.16
CA ILE A 307 9.95 -56.20 11.80
C ILE A 307 8.44 -56.25 11.49
N THR A 308 7.65 -55.92 12.50
CA THR A 308 6.18 -55.89 12.48
C THR A 308 5.65 -54.51 12.88
N LEU A 309 4.36 -54.27 12.67
CA LEU A 309 3.65 -53.08 13.17
C LEU A 309 3.48 -53.03 14.70
N ARG A 310 4.11 -53.96 15.45
CA ARG A 310 4.15 -54.00 16.92
C ARG A 310 5.58 -54.05 17.49
N THR A 311 6.58 -54.08 16.62
CA THR A 311 8.00 -54.14 17.01
C THR A 311 8.41 -52.84 17.70
N ASP A 312 9.31 -52.91 18.67
CA ASP A 312 9.74 -51.73 19.41
C ASP A 312 10.37 -50.67 18.49
N GLU A 313 10.13 -49.39 18.80
CA GLU A 313 10.60 -48.27 18.00
C GLU A 313 12.13 -48.25 17.91
N ASP A 314 12.86 -48.65 18.96
CA ASP A 314 14.33 -48.65 18.97
C ASP A 314 14.92 -49.79 18.12
N TYR A 315 14.25 -50.95 18.00
CA TYR A 315 14.62 -51.98 17.03
C TYR A 315 14.45 -51.48 15.58
N LEU A 316 13.38 -50.73 15.29
CA LEU A 316 13.21 -50.10 13.97
C LEU A 316 14.29 -49.03 13.71
N LYS A 317 14.58 -48.17 14.70
CA LYS A 317 15.65 -47.16 14.61
C LYS A 317 17.03 -47.80 14.40
N TYR A 318 17.31 -48.94 15.02
CA TYR A 318 18.57 -49.67 14.86
C TYR A 318 18.83 -49.98 13.38
N TRP A 319 17.90 -50.64 12.71
CA TRP A 319 18.05 -51.00 11.29
C TRP A 319 18.13 -49.78 10.37
N ILE A 320 17.48 -48.67 10.74
CA ILE A 320 17.62 -47.38 10.05
C ILE A 320 19.03 -46.79 10.23
N TYR A 321 19.61 -46.85 11.42
CA TYR A 321 20.97 -46.35 11.67
C TYR A 321 22.03 -47.20 10.97
N ILE A 322 21.87 -48.53 10.96
CA ILE A 322 22.69 -49.45 10.16
C ILE A 322 22.63 -49.07 8.67
N GLY A 323 21.43 -49.02 8.09
CA GLY A 323 21.25 -48.75 6.66
C GLY A 323 21.67 -47.33 6.21
N ARG A 324 21.85 -46.40 7.16
CA ARG A 324 22.37 -45.04 6.91
C ARG A 324 23.90 -44.92 7.01
N GLY A 325 24.61 -45.97 7.43
CA GLY A 325 26.03 -45.85 7.78
C GLY A 325 26.24 -44.96 9.01
N GLU A 326 25.37 -45.11 10.01
CA GLU A 326 25.49 -44.50 11.33
C GLU A 326 25.70 -45.59 12.40
N ALA A 327 26.52 -46.62 12.12
CA ALA A 327 26.65 -47.81 12.97
C ALA A 327 27.07 -47.49 14.40
N ALA A 328 27.79 -46.39 14.64
CA ALA A 328 28.04 -45.88 15.99
C ALA A 328 26.76 -45.68 16.82
N LYS A 329 25.71 -45.07 16.24
CA LYS A 329 24.41 -44.87 16.91
C LYS A 329 23.63 -46.19 17.03
N ALA A 330 23.79 -47.09 16.06
CA ALA A 330 23.17 -48.41 16.09
C ALA A 330 23.72 -49.24 17.27
N VAL A 331 25.04 -49.26 17.46
CA VAL A 331 25.70 -49.94 18.60
C VAL A 331 25.25 -49.34 19.93
N ASP A 332 25.25 -48.01 20.07
CA ASP A 332 24.82 -47.36 21.31
C ASP A 332 23.34 -47.66 21.63
N LEU A 333 22.49 -47.79 20.61
CA LEU A 333 21.10 -48.18 20.78
C LEU A 333 20.95 -49.67 21.13
N ALA A 334 21.70 -50.55 20.48
CA ALA A 334 21.70 -51.98 20.80
C ALA A 334 22.18 -52.27 22.22
N ARG A 335 23.20 -51.52 22.70
CA ARG A 335 23.62 -51.53 24.11
C ARG A 335 22.49 -51.14 25.06
N SER A 336 21.65 -50.16 24.72
CA SER A 336 20.48 -49.79 25.54
C SER A 336 19.30 -50.77 25.44
N MET A 337 19.28 -51.63 24.42
CA MET A 337 18.33 -52.75 24.30
C MET A 337 18.88 -54.04 24.94
N GLU A 338 20.13 -54.05 25.40
CA GLU A 338 20.86 -55.20 25.94
C GLU A 338 20.93 -56.41 24.96
N ASP A 339 20.82 -56.14 23.65
CA ASP A 339 20.76 -57.15 22.59
C ASP A 339 22.15 -57.48 22.04
N GLY A 340 22.72 -58.61 22.48
CA GLY A 340 24.06 -59.06 22.12
C GLY A 340 24.27 -59.33 20.62
N GLU A 341 23.24 -59.78 19.90
CA GLU A 341 23.33 -60.02 18.45
C GLU A 341 23.40 -58.69 17.69
N LEU A 342 22.53 -57.72 18.03
CA LEU A 342 22.53 -56.40 17.43
C LEU A 342 23.77 -55.57 17.81
N ILE A 343 24.30 -55.72 19.02
CA ILE A 343 25.59 -55.12 19.42
C ILE A 343 26.69 -55.68 18.51
N THR A 344 26.78 -57.01 18.38
CA THR A 344 27.80 -57.69 17.55
C THR A 344 27.71 -57.27 16.09
N TYR A 345 26.51 -57.26 15.50
CA TYR A 345 26.30 -56.85 14.10
C TYR A 345 26.63 -55.37 13.88
N GLY A 346 26.23 -54.50 14.82
CA GLY A 346 26.53 -53.07 14.75
C GLY A 346 28.03 -52.77 14.85
N LEU A 347 28.76 -53.52 15.69
CA LEU A 347 30.21 -53.41 15.82
C LEU A 347 30.91 -53.86 14.52
N LEU A 348 30.46 -54.94 13.88
CA LEU A 348 30.97 -55.37 12.58
C LEU A 348 30.76 -54.29 11.49
N LYS A 349 29.57 -53.66 11.44
CA LYS A 349 29.30 -52.54 10.53
C LYS A 349 30.15 -51.30 10.83
N ARG A 350 30.33 -50.94 12.11
CA ARG A 350 31.25 -49.88 12.54
C ARG A 350 32.70 -50.18 12.14
N ARG A 351 33.09 -51.46 12.13
CA ARG A 351 34.38 -51.91 11.63
C ARG A 351 34.55 -51.61 10.13
N GLU A 352 33.53 -51.89 9.31
CA GLU A 352 33.51 -51.56 7.88
C GLU A 352 33.62 -50.04 7.65
N GLU A 353 32.86 -49.22 8.40
CA GLU A 353 32.92 -47.75 8.34
C GLU A 353 34.34 -47.23 8.62
N ILE A 354 34.96 -47.71 9.70
CA ILE A 354 36.33 -47.32 10.08
C ILE A 354 37.35 -47.82 9.06
N GLN A 355 37.15 -48.99 8.45
CA GLN A 355 37.97 -49.49 7.34
C GLN A 355 37.81 -48.64 6.06
N ALA A 356 36.64 -48.08 5.79
CA ALA A 356 36.39 -47.20 4.65
C ALA A 356 36.88 -45.75 4.87
N GLU A 357 36.95 -45.27 6.12
CA GLU A 357 37.32 -43.89 6.45
C GLU A 357 38.77 -43.54 6.02
N LYS A 358 38.91 -42.40 5.34
CA LYS A 358 40.16 -41.90 4.72
C LYS A 358 40.84 -40.80 5.53
N LYS A 359 40.12 -40.16 6.47
CA LYS A 359 40.61 -39.04 7.30
C LYS A 359 41.32 -39.51 8.58
N LEU A 360 41.11 -40.76 9.00
CA LEU A 360 41.79 -41.34 10.16
C LEU A 360 43.24 -41.69 9.82
N SER A 361 44.17 -41.38 10.73
CA SER A 361 45.55 -41.88 10.63
C SER A 361 45.58 -43.40 10.83
N GLY A 362 46.51 -44.09 10.16
CA GLY A 362 46.63 -45.55 10.22
C GLY A 362 46.75 -46.11 11.64
N GLU A 363 47.45 -45.39 12.53
CA GLU A 363 47.59 -45.76 13.94
C GLU A 363 46.25 -45.69 14.71
N LYS A 364 45.51 -44.58 14.60
CA LYS A 364 44.19 -44.43 15.25
C LYS A 364 43.18 -45.42 14.69
N LYS A 365 43.22 -45.66 13.38
CA LYS A 365 42.42 -46.67 12.70
C LYS A 365 42.72 -48.07 13.25
N GLN A 366 44.00 -48.42 13.42
CA GLN A 366 44.40 -49.70 13.99
C GLN A 366 44.02 -49.87 15.47
N GLN A 367 44.03 -48.79 16.26
CA GLN A 367 43.58 -48.79 17.65
C GLN A 367 42.07 -49.06 17.75
N LEU A 368 41.26 -48.27 17.03
CA LEU A 368 39.79 -48.43 17.03
C LEU A 368 39.35 -49.78 16.44
N LEU A 369 40.07 -50.32 15.45
CA LEU A 369 39.77 -51.65 14.91
C LEU A 369 40.05 -52.76 15.92
N LYS A 370 41.13 -52.65 16.71
CA LYS A 370 41.40 -53.60 17.80
C LYS A 370 40.34 -53.53 18.89
N GLU A 371 39.99 -52.34 19.34
CA GLU A 371 38.93 -52.12 20.34
C GLU A 371 37.61 -52.77 19.91
N ILE A 372 37.24 -52.65 18.62
CA ILE A 372 36.05 -53.30 18.06
C ILE A 372 36.23 -54.81 17.90
N ASP A 373 37.37 -55.29 17.41
CA ASP A 373 37.62 -56.74 17.25
C ASP A 373 37.64 -57.45 18.62
N ASP A 374 38.22 -56.82 19.65
CA ASP A 374 38.24 -57.29 21.05
C ASP A 374 36.81 -57.32 21.64
N GLU A 375 36.03 -56.23 21.51
CA GLU A 375 34.63 -56.16 21.97
C GLU A 375 33.73 -57.20 21.26
N VAL A 376 33.89 -57.38 19.94
CA VAL A 376 33.17 -58.40 19.15
C VAL A 376 33.49 -59.82 19.63
N ASP A 377 34.76 -60.10 19.95
CA ASP A 377 35.17 -61.41 20.45
C ASP A 377 34.77 -61.64 21.92
N GLU A 378 34.45 -60.61 22.70
CA GLU A 378 33.78 -60.76 24.01
C GLU A 378 32.31 -61.13 23.84
N TYR A 379 31.53 -60.36 23.06
CA TYR A 379 30.09 -60.64 22.86
C TYR A 379 29.84 -61.99 22.18
N LYS A 380 30.66 -62.41 21.20
CA LYS A 380 30.54 -63.76 20.61
C LYS A 380 30.71 -64.87 21.65
N LYS A 381 31.66 -64.75 22.57
CA LYS A 381 31.86 -65.76 23.63
C LYS A 381 30.70 -65.80 24.61
N LEU A 382 30.05 -64.68 24.86
CA LEU A 382 28.82 -64.62 25.67
C LEU A 382 27.67 -65.34 24.96
N LEU A 383 27.41 -65.01 23.70
CA LEU A 383 26.37 -65.67 22.87
C LEU A 383 26.64 -67.19 22.68
N GLU A 384 27.90 -67.59 22.48
CA GLU A 384 28.29 -69.00 22.43
C GLU A 384 28.02 -69.71 23.77
N GLN A 385 28.30 -69.07 24.91
CA GLN A 385 28.02 -69.63 26.24
C GLN A 385 26.52 -69.70 26.54
N GLU A 386 25.74 -68.69 26.16
CA GLU A 386 24.29 -68.66 26.33
C GLU A 386 23.62 -69.79 25.51
N SER A 387 23.95 -69.90 24.21
CA SER A 387 23.47 -71.00 23.37
C SER A 387 23.92 -72.38 23.86
N GLU A 388 25.14 -72.51 24.40
CA GLU A 388 25.61 -73.74 25.04
C GLU A 388 24.90 -74.06 26.37
N MET A 389 24.29 -73.08 27.04
CA MET A 389 23.50 -73.29 28.25
C MET A 389 22.06 -73.67 27.88
N GLU A 390 21.43 -72.95 26.95
CA GLU A 390 20.09 -73.30 26.41
C GLU A 390 20.07 -74.72 25.82
N THR A 391 21.10 -75.11 25.06
CA THR A 391 21.20 -76.46 24.47
C THR A 391 21.43 -77.58 25.52
N LYS A 392 21.71 -77.25 26.79
CA LYS A 392 21.92 -78.23 27.87
C LYS A 392 20.72 -78.36 28.83
N GLU A 393 19.68 -77.54 28.71
CA GLU A 393 18.57 -77.50 29.70
C GLU A 393 17.28 -78.26 29.32
N GLU A 394 17.14 -78.81 28.11
CA GLU A 394 16.07 -79.78 27.79
C GLU A 394 16.61 -81.23 27.74
N PRO A 395 15.96 -82.24 28.38
CA PRO A 395 14.50 -82.33 28.55
C PRO A 395 13.97 -82.76 29.94
N LYS A 396 12.83 -82.17 30.35
CA LYS A 396 11.71 -82.70 31.17
C LYS A 396 10.84 -81.51 31.63
N GLN A 397 9.52 -81.45 31.45
CA GLN A 397 8.54 -82.54 31.33
C GLN A 397 7.49 -82.25 30.23
N GLU A 398 7.24 -83.26 29.40
CA GLU A 398 5.97 -83.41 28.67
C GLU A 398 4.92 -83.99 29.63
N LYS A 399 3.62 -83.80 29.29
CA LYS A 399 2.40 -84.44 29.86
C LYS A 399 1.85 -83.81 31.15
N GLN A 400 0.55 -83.68 31.37
CA GLN A 400 -0.72 -83.97 30.64
C GLN A 400 -1.83 -83.31 31.52
N GLU A 401 -3.08 -83.00 31.13
CA GLU A 401 -3.80 -83.19 29.87
C GLU A 401 -4.97 -82.18 29.78
N THR A 402 -5.35 -81.89 28.54
CA THR A 402 -6.57 -81.28 28.03
C THR A 402 -7.89 -81.49 28.81
N THR A 403 -8.75 -80.47 28.81
CA THR A 403 -9.95 -80.50 27.93
C THR A 403 -10.51 -79.09 27.65
N ALA A 404 -10.20 -78.60 26.44
CA ALA A 404 -11.00 -77.62 25.70
C ALA A 404 -11.80 -78.42 24.61
N PRO A 405 -12.61 -77.84 23.68
CA PRO A 405 -12.25 -76.65 22.88
C PRO A 405 -13.40 -75.73 22.42
N GLN A 406 -13.00 -74.72 21.61
CA GLN A 406 -13.79 -73.94 20.65
C GLN A 406 -14.76 -72.88 21.22
N GLU A 407 -14.51 -71.59 21.00
CA GLU A 407 -14.65 -70.83 19.74
C GLU A 407 -16.10 -70.57 19.34
N THR A 408 -16.50 -69.29 19.32
CA THR A 408 -17.02 -68.70 18.08
C THR A 408 -16.75 -67.19 18.03
N ILE A 409 -16.21 -66.74 16.91
CA ILE A 409 -16.21 -65.34 16.47
C ILE A 409 -17.46 -65.15 15.59
N THR A 410 -18.11 -63.98 15.63
CA THR A 410 -18.74 -63.40 14.42
C THR A 410 -18.81 -61.88 14.65
N GLU A 411 -18.09 -61.04 13.91
CA GLU A 411 -18.31 -60.63 12.50
C GLU A 411 -19.69 -60.01 12.22
N GLN A 412 -19.68 -58.68 12.03
CA GLN A 412 -20.22 -57.88 10.91
C GLN A 412 -21.63 -58.20 10.33
N PRO A 413 -22.42 -57.18 9.87
CA PRO A 413 -21.94 -56.12 8.96
C PRO A 413 -22.55 -54.70 9.15
N GLU A 414 -22.08 -53.72 8.37
CA GLU A 414 -22.97 -52.94 7.48
C GLU A 414 -22.20 -52.10 6.44
N GLU A 415 -22.71 -52.13 5.21
CA GLU A 415 -22.35 -51.27 4.09
C GLU A 415 -23.55 -50.36 3.77
N VAL A 416 -23.26 -49.11 3.37
CA VAL A 416 -24.00 -48.37 2.30
C VAL A 416 -25.38 -47.72 2.58
N GLN A 417 -25.41 -46.37 2.39
CA GLN A 417 -26.55 -45.51 1.93
C GLN A 417 -27.75 -45.26 2.89
N ASP A 418 -28.38 -44.08 3.01
CA ASP A 418 -28.40 -42.82 2.23
C ASP A 418 -29.17 -41.69 2.98
N ASP A 419 -29.03 -40.46 2.47
CA ASP A 419 -29.84 -39.22 2.57
C ASP A 419 -30.87 -38.94 3.69
N SER A 420 -30.45 -38.04 4.60
CA SER A 420 -31.05 -36.73 4.97
C SER A 420 -32.51 -36.51 5.47
N LYS A 421 -32.72 -35.30 6.04
CA LYS A 421 -34.00 -34.61 6.41
C LYS A 421 -34.72 -35.13 7.69
N THR A 422 -35.29 -34.31 8.60
CA THR A 422 -35.59 -32.84 8.67
C THR A 422 -35.83 -32.36 10.14
N LYS A 423 -35.30 -31.17 10.49
CA LYS A 423 -35.70 -30.13 11.52
C LYS A 423 -36.25 -30.47 12.93
N GLU A 424 -35.66 -29.78 13.92
CA GLU A 424 -36.24 -28.81 14.89
C GLU A 424 -37.75 -28.47 14.89
N PRO A 425 -38.33 -27.89 15.98
CA PRO A 425 -37.69 -27.13 17.10
C PRO A 425 -38.07 -27.72 18.51
N GLU A 426 -38.07 -27.07 19.70
CA GLU A 426 -37.90 -25.66 20.17
C GLU A 426 -37.57 -25.61 21.70
N PRO A 427 -36.89 -24.57 22.25
CA PRO A 427 -36.76 -24.37 23.71
C PRO A 427 -37.58 -23.19 24.25
N GLU A 428 -38.29 -23.39 25.37
CA GLU A 428 -39.15 -22.37 25.99
C GLU A 428 -38.48 -21.56 27.13
N GLN A 429 -38.99 -20.34 27.28
CA GLN A 429 -38.49 -19.15 27.99
C GLN A 429 -38.41 -19.21 29.52
N GLU A 430 -37.66 -18.27 30.11
CA GLU A 430 -38.03 -17.61 31.38
C GLU A 430 -38.23 -16.09 31.15
N GLN A 431 -39.14 -15.49 31.92
CA GLN A 431 -39.61 -14.10 31.76
C GLN A 431 -38.70 -13.08 32.53
N ILE A 432 -38.99 -11.78 32.76
CA ILE A 432 -40.13 -11.18 33.48
C ILE A 432 -40.16 -9.62 33.26
N THR A 433 -41.36 -9.05 33.01
CA THR A 433 -41.82 -7.62 33.22
C THR A 433 -41.11 -6.42 32.53
N GLU A 434 -41.71 -5.24 32.32
CA GLU A 434 -43.11 -4.73 32.19
C GLU A 434 -43.02 -3.30 31.58
N GLY A 435 -44.09 -2.76 30.97
CA GLY A 435 -44.13 -1.33 30.58
C GLY A 435 -45.12 -0.99 29.46
N GLN A 436 -46.28 -0.46 29.82
CA GLN A 436 -47.45 -0.22 28.95
C GLN A 436 -47.36 1.09 28.11
N PRO A 437 -47.93 1.16 26.89
CA PRO A 437 -48.05 2.39 26.11
C PRO A 437 -49.49 2.95 26.07
N ALA A 438 -49.67 4.27 26.09
CA ALA A 438 -50.88 4.97 25.60
C ALA A 438 -50.72 6.51 25.53
N THR A 439 -50.26 7.06 24.41
CA THR A 439 -50.97 8.07 23.55
C THR A 439 -50.09 8.53 22.40
#